data_AF-A0A9E0DVN9-F1
#
_entry.id   AF-A0A9E0DVN9-F1
#
_cell.length_a   1.000
_cell.length_b   1.000
_cell.length_c   1.000
_cell.angle_alpha   90.00
_cell.angle_beta   90.00
_cell.angle_gamma   90.00
#
_symmetry.space_group_name_H-M   'P 1'
#
loop_
_entity.id
_entity.type
_entity.pdbx_description
1 polymer ?
#
loop_
_entity_poly.entity_id
_entity_poly.type
_entity_poly.pdbx_seq_one_letter_code
_entity_poly.pdbx_strand_id
1 'polypeptide(L)'
;MKAFTSKLVDLTQKNAEKIALQWAKDVKTNLKTYSYHNEPKDKITGQAFEFYNNFQEIFFHESPYERAEEIFKKYANERYKEEIPLHEAMYALILMRRHIWLYAEFRSLFDTEVEHRQAVASLSRTILMFDYIMYIIAKEYWNLMKLEMSTH
;
A
#
# COMPACT_ATOMS: atom_id res chain seq x y z
N MET A 1 13.38 18.28 -12.38
CA MET A 1 12.41 17.41 -13.07
C MET A 1 11.65 16.43 -12.15
N LYS A 2 11.89 16.41 -10.81
CA LYS A 2 11.22 15.52 -9.83
C LYS A 2 9.74 15.91 -9.51
N ALA A 3 9.32 17.16 -9.76
CA ALA A 3 8.01 17.68 -9.32
C ALA A 3 6.79 17.28 -10.19
N PHE A 4 6.99 16.69 -11.37
CA PHE A 4 5.90 16.45 -12.33
C PHE A 4 5.35 15.01 -12.32
N THR A 5 6.03 14.07 -11.66
CA THR A 5 5.68 12.62 -11.64
C THR A 5 4.96 12.19 -10.35
N SER A 6 4.53 13.15 -9.52
CA SER A 6 4.03 12.87 -8.17
C SER A 6 2.56 13.17 -7.95
N LYS A 7 1.83 13.71 -8.95
CA LYS A 7 0.47 14.23 -8.77
C LYS A 7 -0.46 13.24 -8.05
N LEU A 8 -0.37 11.95 -8.41
CA LEU A 8 -1.16 10.87 -7.79
C LEU A 8 -0.82 10.67 -6.31
N VAL A 9 0.47 10.66 -5.97
CA VAL A 9 0.98 10.44 -4.61
C VAL A 9 0.71 11.66 -3.73
N ASP A 10 0.93 12.86 -4.26
CA ASP A 10 0.69 14.12 -3.54
C ASP A 10 -0.79 14.28 -3.18
N LEU A 11 -1.69 13.88 -4.08
CA LEU A 11 -3.13 13.91 -3.81
C LEU A 11 -3.56 12.83 -2.84
N THR A 12 -2.95 11.65 -2.92
CA THR A 12 -3.16 10.60 -1.92
C THR A 12 -2.76 11.11 -0.55
N GLN A 13 -1.58 11.71 -0.41
CA GLN A 13 -1.08 12.22 0.86
C GLN A 13 -1.99 13.32 1.44
N LYS A 14 -2.38 14.31 0.64
CA LYS A 14 -3.29 15.40 1.06
C LYS A 14 -4.64 14.89 1.54
N ASN A 15 -5.01 13.66 1.21
CA ASN A 15 -6.30 13.06 1.54
C ASN A 15 -6.14 11.70 2.24
N ALA A 16 -4.96 11.42 2.80
CA ALA A 16 -4.60 10.11 3.32
C ALA A 16 -5.58 9.63 4.39
N GLU A 17 -6.09 10.53 5.24
CA GLU A 17 -7.11 10.22 6.25
C GLU A 17 -8.41 9.68 5.62
N LYS A 18 -8.95 10.36 4.60
CA LYS A 18 -10.18 9.94 3.92
C LYS A 18 -9.99 8.62 3.19
N ILE A 19 -8.85 8.47 2.52
CA ILE A 19 -8.49 7.24 1.79
C ILE A 19 -8.32 6.08 2.77
N ALA A 20 -7.64 6.30 3.90
CA ALA A 20 -7.46 5.31 4.96
C ALA A 20 -8.79 4.89 5.60
N LEU A 21 -9.71 5.82 5.84
CA LEU A 21 -11.04 5.52 6.37
C LEU A 21 -11.86 4.64 5.40
N GLN A 22 -11.80 4.94 4.11
CA GLN A 22 -12.49 4.14 3.10
C GLN A 22 -11.87 2.75 2.97
N TRP A 23 -10.53 2.67 2.94
CA TRP A 23 -9.83 1.39 2.96
C TRP A 23 -10.16 0.56 4.20
N ALA A 24 -10.19 1.18 5.38
CA ALA A 24 -10.53 0.52 6.63
C ALA A 24 -11.94 -0.08 6.59
N LYS A 25 -12.91 0.63 6.00
CA LYS A 25 -14.26 0.10 5.79
C LYS A 25 -14.24 -1.13 4.88
N ASP A 26 -13.47 -1.08 3.79
CA ASP A 26 -13.44 -2.14 2.80
C ASP A 26 -12.77 -3.41 3.37
N VAL A 27 -11.61 -3.31 4.04
CA VAL A 27 -10.96 -4.49 4.63
C VAL A 27 -11.78 -5.12 5.77
N LYS A 28 -12.55 -4.33 6.51
CA LYS A 28 -13.41 -4.84 7.59
C LYS A 28 -14.68 -5.54 7.08
N THR A 29 -15.00 -5.44 5.79
CA THR A 29 -16.24 -5.98 5.22
C THR A 29 -16.00 -6.95 4.07
N ASN A 30 -14.81 -6.94 3.47
CA ASN A 30 -14.48 -7.82 2.35
C ASN A 30 -14.21 -9.26 2.84
N LEU A 31 -14.84 -10.24 2.17
CA LEU A 31 -14.68 -11.67 2.48
C LEU A 31 -13.25 -12.20 2.28
N LYS A 32 -12.40 -11.48 1.52
CA LYS A 32 -10.99 -11.85 1.28
C LYS A 32 -10.01 -11.25 2.31
N THR A 33 -10.52 -10.56 3.32
CA THR A 33 -9.75 -9.93 4.40
C THR A 33 -10.45 -10.17 5.75
N TYR A 34 -10.93 -11.39 5.97
CA TYR A 34 -11.76 -11.75 7.12
C TYR A 34 -11.07 -11.49 8.47
N SER A 35 -9.77 -11.71 8.55
CA SER A 35 -8.96 -11.50 9.76
C SER A 35 -9.00 -10.03 10.23
N TYR A 36 -9.30 -9.07 9.34
CA TYR A 36 -9.44 -7.65 9.68
C TYR A 36 -10.81 -7.28 10.29
N HIS A 37 -11.82 -8.15 10.21
CA HIS A 37 -13.21 -7.80 10.58
C HIS A 37 -13.35 -7.45 12.07
N ASN A 38 -12.60 -8.14 12.93
CA ASN A 38 -12.65 -7.95 14.39
C ASN A 38 -11.62 -6.96 14.93
N GLU A 39 -10.70 -6.48 14.09
CA GLU A 39 -9.64 -5.55 14.52
C GLU A 39 -10.20 -4.16 14.89
N PRO A 40 -9.64 -3.47 15.90
CA PRO A 40 -10.06 -2.11 16.25
C PRO A 40 -9.93 -1.17 15.05
N LYS A 41 -10.98 -0.36 14.80
CA LYS A 41 -11.00 0.57 13.66
C LYS A 41 -9.79 1.50 13.68
N ASP A 42 -9.43 2.04 14.84
CA ASP A 42 -8.32 2.99 14.98
C ASP A 42 -6.97 2.36 14.62
N LYS A 43 -6.76 1.08 14.97
CA LYS A 43 -5.58 0.30 14.57
C LYS A 43 -5.51 0.16 13.05
N ILE A 44 -6.60 -0.22 12.41
CA ILE A 44 -6.67 -0.37 10.94
C ILE A 44 -6.42 0.96 10.25
N THR A 45 -7.09 2.04 10.67
CA THR A 45 -6.86 3.36 10.07
C THR A 45 -5.43 3.86 10.27
N GLY A 46 -4.83 3.59 11.44
CA GLY A 46 -3.43 3.90 11.72
C GLY A 46 -2.48 3.16 10.77
N GLN A 47 -2.71 1.86 10.56
CA GLN A 47 -1.95 1.03 9.62
C GLN A 47 -2.00 1.59 8.19
N ALA A 48 -3.17 1.98 7.70
CA ALA A 48 -3.29 2.58 6.37
C ALA A 48 -2.58 3.94 6.28
N PHE A 49 -2.68 4.76 7.32
CA PHE A 49 -2.00 6.05 7.36
C PHE A 49 -0.48 5.89 7.31
N GLU A 50 0.07 5.00 8.15
CA GLU A 50 1.49 4.67 8.14
C GLU A 50 1.92 4.11 6.77
N PHE A 51 1.13 3.21 6.19
CA PHE A 51 1.39 2.69 4.85
C PHE A 51 1.50 3.79 3.80
N TYR A 52 0.55 4.73 3.75
CA TYR A 52 0.56 5.78 2.73
C TYR A 52 1.74 6.76 2.91
N ASN A 53 2.17 7.02 4.14
CA ASN A 53 3.38 7.82 4.40
C ASN A 53 4.64 7.09 3.94
N ASN A 54 4.77 5.80 4.28
CA ASN A 54 5.88 4.95 3.85
C ASN A 54 5.92 4.80 2.33
N PHE A 55 4.76 4.67 1.70
CA PHE A 55 4.62 4.60 0.25
C PHE A 55 5.12 5.88 -0.43
N GLN A 56 4.80 7.05 0.13
CA GLN A 56 5.31 8.31 -0.38
C GLN A 56 6.83 8.36 -0.31
N GLU A 57 7.41 7.93 0.80
CA GLU A 57 8.85 7.93 0.99
C GLU A 57 9.57 7.12 -0.10
N ILE A 58 9.15 5.87 -0.33
CA ILE A 58 9.76 5.02 -1.37
C ILE A 58 9.54 5.61 -2.76
N PHE A 59 8.41 6.28 -2.98
CA PHE A 59 8.06 6.84 -4.29
C PHE A 59 9.05 7.92 -4.72
N PHE A 60 9.59 8.71 -3.78
CA PHE A 60 10.56 9.76 -4.06
C PHE A 60 12.01 9.35 -3.84
N HIS A 61 12.26 8.15 -3.31
CA HIS A 61 13.59 7.66 -3.03
C HIS A 61 14.40 7.38 -4.32
N GLU A 62 15.71 7.56 -4.25
CA GLU A 62 16.62 7.34 -5.38
C GLU A 62 16.85 5.85 -5.65
N SER A 63 16.80 5.06 -4.58
CA SER A 63 16.85 3.59 -4.59
C SER A 63 15.55 3.02 -4.01
N PRO A 64 14.44 3.04 -4.77
CA PRO A 64 13.11 2.78 -4.23
C PRO A 64 12.92 1.34 -3.73
N TYR A 65 13.59 0.38 -4.36
CA TYR A 65 13.48 -1.03 -3.98
C TYR A 65 14.15 -1.30 -2.63
N GLU A 66 15.39 -0.83 -2.44
CA GLU A 66 16.14 -1.00 -1.20
C GLU A 66 15.41 -0.34 -0.03
N ARG A 67 14.89 0.88 -0.25
CA ARG A 67 14.11 1.57 0.78
C ARG A 67 12.79 0.86 1.08
N ALA A 68 12.12 0.34 0.07
CA ALA A 68 10.93 -0.48 0.28
C ALA A 68 11.26 -1.76 1.06
N GLU A 69 12.40 -2.39 0.80
CA GLU A 69 12.81 -3.60 1.51
C GLU A 69 13.01 -3.35 3.01
N GLU A 70 13.66 -2.25 3.39
CA GLU A 70 13.85 -1.85 4.79
C GLU A 70 12.52 -1.64 5.52
N ILE A 71 11.59 -0.93 4.89
CA ILE A 71 10.30 -0.55 5.50
C ILE A 71 9.33 -1.74 5.52
N PHE A 72 9.13 -2.40 4.39
CA PHE A 72 8.04 -3.34 4.22
C PHE A 72 8.36 -4.76 4.73
N LYS A 73 9.63 -5.08 5.02
CA LYS A 73 9.97 -6.24 5.85
C LYS A 73 9.40 -6.10 7.26
N LYS A 74 9.55 -4.92 7.88
CA LYS A 74 8.98 -4.65 9.20
C LYS A 74 7.45 -4.75 9.16
N TYR A 75 6.82 -4.14 8.16
CA TYR A 75 5.38 -4.28 7.94
C TYR A 75 4.95 -5.75 7.83
N ALA A 76 5.63 -6.57 7.03
CA ALA A 76 5.31 -7.99 6.89
C ALA A 76 5.43 -8.75 8.21
N ASN A 77 6.50 -8.52 8.97
CA ASN A 77 6.72 -9.12 10.28
C ASN A 77 5.59 -8.78 11.27
N GLU A 78 5.12 -7.53 11.28
CA GLU A 78 4.01 -7.12 12.15
C GLU A 78 2.70 -7.81 11.77
N ARG A 79 2.37 -7.84 10.48
CA ARG A 79 1.15 -8.52 10.00
C ARG A 79 1.21 -10.03 10.27
N TYR A 80 2.39 -10.65 10.16
CA TYR A 80 2.60 -12.05 10.51
C TYR A 80 2.35 -12.31 12.00
N LYS A 81 2.90 -11.45 12.89
CA LYS A 81 2.70 -11.54 14.35
C LYS A 81 1.26 -11.29 14.78
N GLU A 82 0.51 -10.54 13.98
CA GLU A 82 -0.94 -10.36 14.13
C GLU A 82 -1.76 -11.51 13.55
N GLU A 83 -1.11 -12.60 13.14
CA GLU A 83 -1.73 -13.80 12.56
C GLU A 83 -2.52 -13.53 11.28
N ILE A 84 -2.24 -12.41 10.59
CA ILE A 84 -2.90 -12.08 9.33
C ILE A 84 -2.35 -13.01 8.24
N PRO A 85 -3.20 -13.85 7.60
CA PRO A 85 -2.73 -14.74 6.54
C PRO A 85 -2.18 -13.97 5.35
N LEU A 86 -1.14 -14.51 4.70
CA LEU A 86 -0.49 -13.86 3.55
C LEU A 86 -1.49 -13.43 2.46
N HIS A 87 -2.44 -14.30 2.11
CA HIS A 87 -3.41 -13.99 1.06
C HIS A 87 -4.31 -12.78 1.41
N GLU A 88 -4.65 -12.61 2.69
CA GLU A 88 -5.41 -11.45 3.16
C GLU A 88 -4.54 -10.19 3.20
N ALA A 89 -3.29 -10.30 3.67
CA ALA A 89 -2.34 -9.19 3.64
C ALA A 89 -2.13 -8.67 2.20
N MET A 90 -2.00 -9.58 1.24
CA MET A 90 -1.89 -9.25 -0.18
C MET A 90 -3.15 -8.58 -0.71
N TYR A 91 -4.34 -9.09 -0.36
CA TYR A 91 -5.58 -8.50 -0.81
C TYR A 91 -5.83 -7.11 -0.20
N ALA A 92 -5.43 -6.92 1.06
CA ALA A 92 -5.46 -5.62 1.73
C ALA A 92 -4.61 -4.57 0.99
N LEU A 93 -3.42 -4.94 0.50
CA LEU A 93 -2.57 -4.07 -0.33
C LEU A 93 -3.20 -3.77 -1.70
N ILE A 94 -3.86 -4.76 -2.32
CA ILE A 94 -4.62 -4.54 -3.56
C ILE A 94 -5.71 -3.49 -3.35
N LEU A 95 -6.42 -3.54 -2.22
CA LEU A 95 -7.41 -2.52 -1.87
C LEU A 95 -6.77 -1.15 -1.62
N MET A 96 -5.61 -1.08 -0.95
CA MET A 96 -4.90 0.19 -0.77
C MET A 96 -4.55 0.84 -2.10
N ARG A 97 -4.01 0.06 -3.05
CA ARG A 97 -3.70 0.53 -4.42
C ARG A 97 -4.97 1.00 -5.15
N ARG A 98 -6.07 0.27 -5.00
CA ARG A 98 -7.37 0.64 -5.60
C ARG A 98 -7.88 1.98 -5.08
N HIS A 99 -7.74 2.28 -3.80
CA HIS A 99 -8.20 3.56 -3.26
C HIS A 99 -7.35 4.75 -3.71
N ILE A 100 -6.05 4.57 -3.93
CA ILE A 100 -5.20 5.59 -4.57
C ILE A 100 -5.77 5.93 -5.97
N TRP A 101 -6.09 4.89 -6.74
CA TRP A 101 -6.63 5.05 -8.09
C TRP A 101 -8.01 5.73 -8.12
N LEU A 102 -8.98 5.19 -7.38
CA LEU A 102 -10.35 5.70 -7.38
C LEU A 102 -10.44 7.14 -6.87
N TYR A 103 -9.60 7.50 -5.90
CA TYR A 103 -9.56 8.88 -5.40
C TYR A 103 -9.04 9.85 -6.46
N ALA A 104 -8.08 9.43 -7.27
CA ALA A 104 -7.52 10.23 -8.34
C ALA A 104 -8.49 10.41 -9.51
N GLU A 105 -9.18 9.34 -9.89
CA GLU A 105 -10.23 9.36 -10.92
C GLU A 105 -11.36 10.34 -10.56
N PHE A 106 -11.82 10.33 -9.30
CA PHE A 106 -12.89 11.22 -8.83
C PHE A 106 -12.53 12.72 -8.86
N ARG A 107 -11.25 13.07 -8.95
CA ARG A 107 -10.77 14.47 -8.91
C ARG A 107 -10.50 15.06 -10.29
N SER A 108 -10.89 14.38 -11.38
CA SER A 108 -10.70 14.85 -12.76
C SER A 108 -9.26 15.31 -13.06
N LEU A 109 -8.28 14.59 -12.52
CA LEU A 109 -6.88 15.02 -12.52
C LEU A 109 -6.21 14.98 -13.91
N PHE A 110 -6.96 14.55 -14.93
CA PHE A 110 -6.47 14.12 -16.23
C PHE A 110 -7.15 14.88 -17.39
N ASP A 111 -7.74 16.05 -17.11
CA ASP A 111 -8.56 16.80 -18.07
C ASP A 111 -7.75 17.46 -19.19
N THR A 112 -6.44 17.68 -19.01
CA THR A 112 -5.55 18.20 -20.08
C THR A 112 -4.54 17.16 -20.58
N GLU A 113 -4.08 17.30 -21.83
CA GLU A 113 -3.15 16.34 -22.47
C GLU A 113 -1.80 16.22 -21.74
N VAL A 114 -1.29 17.34 -21.20
CA VAL A 114 -0.06 17.36 -20.38
C VAL A 114 -0.28 16.61 -19.06
N GLU A 115 -1.45 16.78 -18.43
CA GLU A 115 -1.82 16.05 -17.23
C GLU A 115 -1.99 14.55 -17.50
N HIS A 116 -2.48 14.17 -18.68
CA HIS A 116 -2.61 12.76 -19.08
C HIS A 116 -1.25 12.05 -19.17
N ARG A 117 -0.24 12.66 -19.80
CA ARG A 117 1.11 12.06 -19.85
C ARG A 117 1.74 11.92 -18.46
N GLN A 118 1.55 12.93 -17.60
CA GLN A 118 2.03 12.90 -16.21
C GLN A 118 1.29 11.86 -15.36
N ALA A 119 0.00 11.68 -15.60
CA ALA A 119 -0.83 10.67 -14.97
C ALA A 119 -0.32 9.27 -15.24
N VAL A 120 -0.06 8.97 -16.51
CA VAL A 120 0.45 7.66 -16.93
C VAL A 120 1.80 7.39 -16.27
N ALA A 121 2.71 8.37 -16.23
CA ALA A 121 4.00 8.19 -15.56
C ALA A 121 3.87 7.97 -14.04
N SER A 122 2.99 8.74 -13.38
CA SER A 122 2.71 8.59 -11.94
C SER A 122 2.05 7.24 -11.63
N LEU A 123 1.16 6.77 -12.51
CA LEU A 123 0.49 5.48 -12.41
C LEU A 123 1.48 4.33 -12.57
N SER A 124 2.30 4.35 -13.63
CA SER A 124 3.32 3.32 -13.87
C SER A 124 4.30 3.23 -12.71
N ARG A 125 4.73 4.36 -12.14
CA ARG A 125 5.58 4.37 -10.95
C ARG A 125 4.86 3.82 -9.72
N THR A 126 3.58 4.17 -9.52
CA THR A 126 2.77 3.64 -8.41
C THR A 126 2.64 2.12 -8.50
N ILE A 127 2.35 1.58 -9.70
CA ILE A 127 2.28 0.14 -9.94
C ILE A 127 3.60 -0.52 -9.56
N LEU A 128 4.72 -0.01 -10.07
CA LEU A 128 6.06 -0.54 -9.76
C LEU A 128 6.35 -0.56 -8.26
N MET A 129 6.00 0.52 -7.53
CA MET A 129 6.18 0.58 -6.08
C MET A 129 5.34 -0.48 -5.36
N PHE A 130 4.08 -0.67 -5.75
CA PHE A 130 3.25 -1.72 -5.19
C PHE A 130 3.78 -3.12 -5.52
N ASP A 131 4.31 -3.34 -6.72
CA ASP A 131 4.88 -4.63 -7.13
C ASP A 131 6.11 -4.98 -6.26
N TYR A 132 6.97 -4.00 -5.96
CA TYR A 132 8.07 -4.16 -5.00
C TYR A 132 7.56 -4.51 -3.60
N ILE A 133 6.63 -3.72 -3.07
CA ILE A 133 6.04 -3.95 -1.74
C ILE A 133 5.45 -5.37 -1.64
N MET A 134 4.65 -5.76 -2.63
CA MET A 134 4.00 -7.07 -2.69
C MET A 134 5.02 -8.21 -2.74
N TYR A 135 6.06 -8.08 -3.55
CA TYR A 135 7.14 -9.07 -3.61
C TYR A 135 7.87 -9.21 -2.27
N ILE A 136 8.26 -8.08 -1.66
CA ILE A 136 8.99 -8.05 -0.38
C ILE A 136 8.16 -8.70 0.72
N ILE A 137 6.87 -8.35 0.83
CA ILE A 137 5.98 -8.89 1.86
C ILE A 137 5.78 -10.38 1.66
N ALA A 138 5.50 -10.83 0.43
CA ALA A 138 5.33 -12.25 0.14
C ALA A 138 6.59 -13.07 0.46
N LYS A 139 7.77 -12.54 0.09
CA LYS A 139 9.07 -13.17 0.39
C LYS A 139 9.32 -13.25 1.90
N GLU A 140 9.00 -12.19 2.65
CA GLU A 140 9.21 -12.16 4.09
C GLU A 140 8.28 -13.13 4.82
N TYR A 141 6.99 -13.14 4.46
CA TYR A 141 6.04 -14.15 4.96
C TYR A 141 6.53 -15.57 4.70
N TRP A 142 7.00 -15.86 3.49
CA TRP A 142 7.55 -17.16 3.14
C TRP A 142 8.73 -17.55 4.06
N ASN A 143 9.64 -16.61 4.33
CA ASN A 143 10.78 -16.86 5.23
C ASN A 143 10.32 -17.16 6.66
N LEU A 144 9.36 -16.39 7.18
CA LEU A 144 8.80 -16.57 8.52
C LEU A 144 8.10 -17.92 8.66
N MET A 145 7.27 -18.30 7.70
CA MET A 145 6.61 -19.62 7.66
C MET A 145 7.63 -20.76 7.63
N LYS A 146 8.68 -20.63 6.81
CA LYS A 146 9.74 -21.65 6.74
C LYS A 146 10.48 -21.79 8.07
N LEU A 147 10.75 -20.68 8.75
CA LEU A 147 11.42 -20.68 10.05
C LEU A 147 10.56 -21.40 11.09
N GLU A 148 9.28 -21.05 11.18
CA GLU A 148 8.33 -21.70 12.09
C GLU A 148 8.26 -23.22 11.86
N MET A 149 8.14 -23.65 10.60
CA MET A 149 8.17 -25.07 10.23
C MET A 149 9.48 -25.80 10.57
N SER A 150 10.60 -25.09 10.66
CA SER A 150 11.89 -25.67 11.03
C SER A 150 12.13 -25.73 12.54
N THR A 151 11.26 -25.09 13.33
CA THR A 151 11.35 -25.04 14.80
C THR A 151 10.44 -26.09 15.46
N HIS A 152 9.68 -26.84 14.66
CA HIS A 152 8.80 -27.95 15.05
C HIS A 152 9.27 -29.26 14.43
#